data_AF-A0A2E4EHM7-F1
#
_entry.id   AF-A0A2E4EHM7-F1
#
_cell.length_a   1.000
_cell.length_b   1.000
_cell.length_c   1.000
_cell.angle_alpha   90.00
_cell.angle_beta   90.00
_cell.angle_gamma   90.00
#
_symmetry.space_group_name_H-M   'P 1'
#
loop_
_entity.id
_entity.type
_entity.pdbx_description
1 polymer ?
#
loop_
_entity_poly.entity_id
_entity_poly.type
_entity_poly.pdbx_seq_one_letter_code
_entity_poly.pdbx_strand_id
1 'polypeptide(L)'
;MKAILSSTGFFSLSIMTLGGLFKIQHYPGASLMLIVGTMIFVFAFLPTYFIHRIKTKGNQLEVFEALGYIVSVALIALGILFRVQHYPGSSIMLILGMCLFIMLFIPLYALRFFQEKKQRNSQNILVGMTMIALTIMFMAHNLSKETLSSYVVNEEKIATNNEAIRKANEGLYRLASASKPETQLERIKQIKHLSSKIDKLLESYKIYLLEEIEGNWDEKNSYTEGKKVELKHSSFADHRTAPTAILIGFSSASPRDDEWSAIQLKRELIQHRERLVELAQSEELKLQLEEMLSYQEVRQYGYLESWEIGYFYHMPLASVIHTLSVLQNATLTAESLVLSESIGN
;
A
#
# COMPACT_ATOMS: atom_id res chain seq x y z
N MET A 1 -47.14 -13.25 5.72
CA MET A 1 -45.99 -12.33 5.92
C MET A 1 -44.74 -13.05 6.41
N LYS A 2 -44.79 -13.87 7.48
CA LYS A 2 -43.61 -14.59 7.98
C LYS A 2 -42.92 -15.47 6.91
N ALA A 3 -43.70 -16.24 6.14
CA ALA A 3 -43.17 -17.05 5.04
C ALA A 3 -42.48 -16.22 3.94
N ILE A 4 -43.10 -15.10 3.55
CA ILE A 4 -42.52 -14.18 2.55
C ILE A 4 -41.19 -13.59 3.07
N LEU A 5 -41.17 -13.14 4.33
CA LEU A 5 -39.98 -12.59 4.98
C LEU A 5 -38.84 -13.62 5.08
N SER A 6 -39.14 -14.86 5.46
CA SER A 6 -38.13 -15.93 5.53
C SER A 6 -37.61 -16.30 4.15
N SER A 7 -38.49 -16.40 3.15
CA SER A 7 -38.10 -16.75 1.79
C SER A 7 -37.25 -15.67 1.14
N THR A 8 -37.65 -14.39 1.20
CA THR A 8 -36.87 -13.30 0.60
C THR A 8 -35.50 -13.17 1.24
N GLY A 9 -35.40 -13.30 2.58
CA GLY A 9 -34.13 -13.24 3.29
C GLY A 9 -33.21 -14.42 2.94
N PHE A 10 -33.75 -15.64 2.87
CA PHE A 10 -32.98 -16.83 2.49
C PHE A 10 -32.45 -16.75 1.06
N PHE A 11 -33.32 -16.36 0.11
CA PHE A 11 -32.92 -16.22 -1.30
C PHE A 11 -31.87 -15.11 -1.48
N SER A 12 -32.08 -13.93 -0.87
CA SER A 12 -31.11 -12.85 -0.99
C SER A 12 -29.74 -13.25 -0.42
N LEU A 13 -29.72 -13.86 0.76
CA LEU A 13 -28.47 -14.27 1.42
C LEU A 13 -27.74 -15.36 0.61
N SER A 14 -28.46 -16.35 0.11
CA SER A 14 -27.88 -17.44 -0.70
C SER A 14 -27.25 -16.90 -1.99
N ILE A 15 -27.94 -15.99 -2.68
CA ILE A 15 -27.43 -15.39 -3.91
C ILE A 15 -26.22 -14.47 -3.62
N MET A 16 -26.28 -13.68 -2.55
CA MET A 16 -25.17 -12.79 -2.17
C MET A 16 -23.92 -13.56 -1.75
N THR A 17 -24.08 -14.63 -0.95
CA THR A 17 -22.96 -15.48 -0.53
C THR A 17 -22.32 -16.21 -1.71
N LEU A 18 -23.14 -16.79 -2.60
CA LEU A 18 -22.64 -17.43 -3.82
C LEU A 18 -21.95 -16.42 -4.76
N GLY A 19 -22.56 -15.24 -4.94
CA GLY A 19 -21.96 -14.15 -5.71
C GLY A 19 -20.63 -13.67 -5.13
N GLY A 20 -20.51 -13.63 -3.79
CA GLY A 20 -19.27 -13.31 -3.09
C GLY A 20 -18.19 -14.36 -3.35
N LEU A 21 -18.53 -15.66 -3.23
CA LEU A 21 -17.61 -16.76 -3.55
C LEU A 21 -17.14 -16.71 -5.01
N PHE A 22 -18.06 -16.47 -5.95
CA PHE A 22 -17.72 -16.35 -7.36
C PHE A 22 -16.83 -15.14 -7.64
N LYS A 23 -17.04 -14.02 -6.92
CA LYS A 23 -16.18 -12.84 -7.05
C LYS A 23 -14.76 -13.12 -6.58
N ILE A 24 -14.61 -13.88 -5.49
CA ILE A 24 -13.30 -14.32 -4.96
C ILE A 24 -12.61 -15.29 -5.94
N GLN A 25 -13.36 -16.22 -6.54
CA GLN A 25 -12.84 -17.23 -7.48
C GLN A 25 -12.73 -16.73 -8.93
N HIS A 26 -13.02 -15.44 -9.20
CA HIS A 26 -13.07 -14.85 -10.54
C HIS A 26 -14.01 -15.55 -11.53
N TYR A 27 -15.06 -16.21 -11.05
CA TYR A 27 -16.03 -16.89 -11.91
C TYR A 27 -17.00 -15.90 -12.59
N PRO A 28 -17.45 -16.20 -13.83
CA PRO A 28 -18.39 -15.36 -14.55
C PRO A 28 -19.74 -15.26 -13.83
N GLY A 29 -20.43 -14.12 -13.97
CA GLY A 29 -21.74 -13.89 -13.36
C GLY A 29 -21.73 -13.43 -11.89
N ALA A 30 -20.56 -13.37 -11.24
CA ALA A 30 -20.42 -12.92 -9.84
C ALA A 30 -21.08 -11.56 -9.58
N SER A 31 -20.81 -10.57 -10.44
CA SER A 31 -21.33 -9.22 -10.28
C SER A 31 -22.86 -9.17 -10.41
N LEU A 32 -23.44 -9.92 -11.33
CA LEU A 32 -24.89 -9.99 -11.51
C LEU A 32 -25.57 -10.60 -10.28
N MET A 33 -25.03 -11.71 -9.76
CA MET A 33 -25.53 -12.34 -8.54
C MET A 33 -25.51 -11.38 -7.36
N LEU A 34 -24.39 -10.68 -7.13
CA LEU A 34 -24.28 -9.71 -6.04
C LEU A 34 -25.30 -8.57 -6.17
N ILE A 35 -25.49 -8.02 -7.37
CA ILE A 35 -26.48 -6.97 -7.63
C ILE A 35 -27.88 -7.51 -7.32
N VAL A 36 -28.28 -8.61 -7.96
CA VAL A 36 -29.62 -9.18 -7.78
C VAL A 36 -29.90 -9.54 -6.32
N GLY A 37 -28.98 -10.23 -5.66
CA GLY A 37 -29.12 -10.60 -4.25
C GLY A 37 -29.26 -9.38 -3.33
N THR A 38 -28.45 -8.34 -3.55
CA THR A 38 -28.53 -7.09 -2.78
C THR A 38 -29.82 -6.33 -3.06
N MET A 39 -30.28 -6.29 -4.31
CA MET A 39 -31.55 -5.62 -4.67
C MET A 39 -32.75 -6.34 -4.04
N ILE A 40 -32.76 -7.68 -4.02
CA ILE A 40 -33.79 -8.46 -3.30
C ILE A 40 -33.73 -8.15 -1.79
N PHE A 41 -32.53 -8.09 -1.21
CA PHE A 41 -32.37 -7.75 0.21
C PHE A 41 -32.93 -6.35 0.52
N VAL A 42 -32.53 -5.33 -0.24
CA VAL A 42 -32.87 -3.93 0.02
C VAL A 42 -34.32 -3.62 -0.31
N PHE A 43 -34.85 -4.10 -1.43
CA PHE A 43 -36.17 -3.71 -1.93
C PHE A 43 -37.28 -4.73 -1.66
N ALA A 44 -36.97 -5.98 -1.29
CA ALA A 44 -37.98 -6.97 -0.92
C ALA A 44 -37.89 -7.35 0.57
N PHE A 45 -36.73 -7.75 1.06
CA PHE A 45 -36.58 -8.20 2.44
C PHE A 45 -36.76 -7.05 3.45
N LEU A 46 -36.04 -5.93 3.30
CA LEU A 46 -36.14 -4.82 4.27
C LEU A 46 -37.55 -4.19 4.37
N PRO A 47 -38.28 -3.93 3.26
CA PRO A 47 -39.64 -3.40 3.35
C PRO A 47 -40.63 -4.40 3.94
N THR A 48 -40.51 -5.69 3.60
CA THR A 48 -41.37 -6.73 4.21
C THR A 48 -41.10 -6.89 5.70
N TYR A 49 -39.83 -6.77 6.12
CA TYR A 49 -39.44 -6.74 7.52
C TYR A 49 -40.07 -5.55 8.26
N PHE A 50 -40.05 -4.36 7.65
CA PHE A 50 -40.69 -3.15 8.19
C PHE A 50 -42.19 -3.34 8.42
N ILE A 51 -42.90 -3.79 7.38
CA ILE A 51 -44.36 -3.96 7.41
C ILE A 51 -44.74 -5.01 8.46
N HIS A 52 -43.98 -6.11 8.53
CA HIS A 52 -44.20 -7.13 9.55
C HIS A 52 -44.08 -6.56 10.96
N ARG A 53 -43.07 -5.70 11.18
CA ARG A 53 -42.77 -5.10 12.47
C ARG A 53 -43.82 -4.06 12.91
N ILE A 54 -44.29 -3.20 12.01
CA ILE A 54 -45.34 -2.22 12.35
C ILE A 54 -46.66 -2.90 12.66
N LYS A 55 -47.06 -3.92 11.88
CA LYS A 55 -48.36 -4.61 12.05
C LYS A 55 -48.45 -5.43 13.33
N THR A 56 -47.33 -5.72 13.99
CA THR A 56 -47.29 -6.66 15.13
C THR A 56 -47.31 -6.02 16.51
N LYS A 57 -47.55 -4.69 16.62
CA LYS A 57 -47.82 -3.86 17.83
C LYS A 57 -46.81 -2.69 18.02
N GLY A 58 -46.61 -1.85 17.01
CA GLY A 58 -45.67 -0.73 17.12
C GLY A 58 -46.24 0.51 17.83
N ASN A 59 -45.68 0.87 19.00
CA ASN A 59 -45.75 2.26 19.50
C ASN A 59 -44.85 3.16 18.61
N GLN A 60 -45.00 4.49 18.66
CA GLN A 60 -44.25 5.43 17.81
C GLN A 60 -42.73 5.20 17.85
N LEU A 61 -42.18 4.91 19.04
CA LEU A 61 -40.75 4.62 19.22
C LEU A 61 -40.28 3.39 18.43
N GLU A 62 -41.10 2.32 18.36
CA GLU A 62 -40.76 1.13 17.58
C GLU A 62 -40.72 1.40 16.08
N VAL A 63 -41.58 2.30 15.60
CA VAL A 63 -41.62 2.71 14.19
C VAL A 63 -40.36 3.49 13.82
N PHE A 64 -39.96 4.46 14.65
CA PHE A 64 -38.73 5.23 14.43
C PHE A 64 -37.47 4.36 14.52
N GLU A 65 -37.39 3.46 15.49
CA GLU A 65 -36.27 2.51 15.60
C GLU A 65 -36.21 1.59 14.36
N ALA A 66 -37.35 1.06 13.92
CA ALA A 66 -37.41 0.19 12.73
C ALA A 66 -37.00 0.94 11.46
N LEU A 67 -37.45 2.19 11.30
CA LEU A 67 -37.07 3.04 10.18
C LEU A 67 -35.57 3.34 10.18
N GLY A 68 -35.01 3.73 11.34
CA GLY A 68 -33.58 3.97 11.50
C GLY A 68 -32.74 2.73 11.17
N TYR A 69 -33.18 1.55 11.62
CA TYR A 69 -32.54 0.27 11.26
C TYR A 69 -32.53 0.03 9.75
N ILE A 70 -33.68 0.17 9.09
CA ILE A 70 -33.80 -0.16 7.66
C ILE A 70 -32.99 0.81 6.80
N VAL A 71 -33.08 2.11 7.07
CA VAL A 71 -32.35 3.11 6.29
C VAL A 71 -30.85 2.92 6.44
N SER A 72 -30.37 2.71 7.68
CA SER A 72 -28.94 2.48 7.93
C SER A 72 -28.44 1.18 7.28
N VAL A 73 -29.14 0.06 7.47
CA VAL A 73 -28.76 -1.24 6.89
C VAL A 73 -28.86 -1.23 5.36
N ALA A 74 -29.84 -0.55 4.76
CA ALA A 74 -29.93 -0.41 3.32
C ALA A 74 -28.73 0.36 2.74
N LEU A 75 -28.36 1.49 3.36
CA LEU A 75 -27.19 2.28 2.94
C LEU A 75 -25.89 1.49 3.08
N ILE A 76 -25.73 0.72 4.16
CA ILE A 76 -24.56 -0.14 4.35
C ILE A 76 -24.54 -1.25 3.28
N ALA A 77 -25.65 -1.95 3.05
CA ALA A 77 -25.72 -3.03 2.07
C ALA A 77 -25.42 -2.53 0.63
N LEU A 78 -26.01 -1.40 0.24
CA LEU A 78 -25.71 -0.76 -1.04
C LEU A 78 -24.28 -0.24 -1.11
N GLY A 79 -23.76 0.33 -0.02
CA GLY A 79 -22.38 0.79 0.07
C GLY A 79 -21.37 -0.36 -0.10
N ILE A 80 -21.63 -1.53 0.51
CA ILE A 80 -20.83 -2.75 0.32
C ILE A 80 -20.90 -3.19 -1.15
N LEU A 81 -22.10 -3.24 -1.75
CA LEU A 81 -22.26 -3.59 -3.16
C LEU A 81 -21.45 -2.64 -4.06
N PHE A 82 -21.58 -1.33 -3.87
CA PHE A 82 -20.85 -0.34 -4.65
C PHE A 82 -19.34 -0.48 -4.46
N ARG A 83 -18.88 -0.82 -3.25
CA ARG A 83 -17.46 -1.10 -2.99
C ARG A 83 -16.97 -2.28 -3.81
N VAL A 84 -17.71 -3.40 -3.79
CA VAL A 84 -17.36 -4.62 -4.50
C VAL A 84 -17.44 -4.45 -6.03
N GLN A 85 -18.34 -3.60 -6.52
CA GLN A 85 -18.47 -3.26 -7.95
C GLN A 85 -17.57 -2.10 -8.40
N HIS A 86 -16.81 -1.50 -7.48
CA HIS A 86 -15.98 -0.31 -7.73
C HIS A 86 -16.77 0.90 -8.26
N TYR A 87 -18.02 1.02 -7.84
CA TYR A 87 -18.85 2.17 -8.16
C TYR A 87 -18.53 3.37 -7.24
N PRO A 88 -18.61 4.61 -7.78
CA PRO A 88 -18.33 5.82 -7.02
C PRO A 88 -19.34 6.01 -5.89
N GLY A 89 -18.94 6.69 -4.81
CA GLY A 89 -19.82 6.99 -3.68
C GLY A 89 -19.96 5.90 -2.62
N SER A 90 -19.34 4.72 -2.81
CA SER A 90 -19.37 3.62 -1.83
C SER A 90 -18.96 4.04 -0.40
N SER A 91 -17.85 4.79 -0.27
CA SER A 91 -17.37 5.27 1.04
C SER A 91 -18.39 6.17 1.74
N ILE A 92 -19.03 7.08 0.99
CA ILE A 92 -20.02 8.02 1.53
C ILE A 92 -21.24 7.25 2.05
N MET A 93 -21.73 6.28 1.27
CA MET A 93 -22.87 5.44 1.67
C MET A 93 -22.57 4.61 2.91
N LEU A 94 -21.37 4.02 3.00
CA LEU A 94 -20.94 3.24 4.17
C LEU A 94 -20.81 4.11 5.43
N ILE A 95 -20.16 5.28 5.33
CA ILE A 95 -20.02 6.22 6.45
C ILE A 95 -21.39 6.70 6.91
N LEU A 96 -22.23 7.16 5.98
CA LEU A 96 -23.57 7.67 6.30
C LEU A 96 -24.44 6.57 6.93
N GLY A 97 -24.42 5.36 6.35
CA GLY A 97 -25.14 4.21 6.89
C GLY A 97 -24.68 3.86 8.31
N MET A 98 -23.37 3.85 8.58
CA MET A 98 -22.80 3.61 9.91
C MET A 98 -23.15 4.71 10.90
N CYS A 99 -23.06 5.98 10.50
CA CYS A 99 -23.47 7.13 11.30
C CYS A 99 -24.94 7.04 11.71
N LEU A 100 -25.84 6.73 10.77
CA LEU A 100 -27.27 6.55 11.06
C LEU A 100 -27.51 5.33 11.95
N PHE A 101 -26.76 4.24 11.76
CA PHE A 101 -26.86 3.06 12.62
C PHE A 101 -26.49 3.38 14.08
N ILE A 102 -25.35 4.06 14.28
CA ILE A 102 -24.81 4.38 15.60
C ILE A 102 -25.63 5.48 16.29
N MET A 103 -26.03 6.52 15.55
CA MET A 103 -26.72 7.68 16.15
C MET A 103 -28.23 7.52 16.24
N LEU A 104 -28.87 6.76 15.35
CA LEU A 104 -30.32 6.57 15.36
C LEU A 104 -30.71 5.20 15.88
N PHE A 105 -30.23 4.12 15.25
CA PHE A 105 -30.72 2.79 15.59
C PHE A 105 -30.30 2.36 17.01
N ILE A 106 -29.02 2.47 17.37
CA ILE A 106 -28.53 2.03 18.69
C ILE A 106 -29.24 2.78 19.85
N PRO A 107 -29.32 4.12 19.85
CA PRO A 107 -29.96 4.85 20.95
C PRO A 107 -31.46 4.56 21.03
N LEU A 108 -32.17 4.53 19.90
CA LEU A 108 -33.60 4.21 19.89
C LEU A 108 -33.87 2.77 20.36
N TYR A 109 -33.04 1.82 19.95
CA TYR A 109 -33.11 0.43 20.42
C TYR A 109 -32.90 0.36 21.95
N ALA A 110 -31.88 1.07 22.46
CA ALA A 110 -31.58 1.11 23.88
C ALA A 110 -32.71 1.76 24.69
N LEU A 111 -33.24 2.90 24.24
CA LEU A 111 -34.37 3.58 24.87
C LEU A 111 -35.59 2.67 24.98
N ARG A 112 -35.95 1.99 23.88
CA ARG A 112 -37.08 1.03 23.93
C ARG A 112 -36.81 -0.10 24.90
N PHE A 113 -35.58 -0.64 24.90
CA PHE A 113 -35.21 -1.72 25.81
C PHE A 113 -35.42 -1.33 27.28
N PHE A 114 -34.98 -0.13 27.68
CA PHE A 114 -35.17 0.36 29.05
C PHE A 114 -36.64 0.60 29.40
N GLN A 115 -37.45 1.08 28.44
CA GLN A 115 -38.86 1.38 28.67
C GLN A 115 -39.75 0.14 28.73
N GLU A 116 -39.59 -0.80 27.79
CA GLU A 116 -40.52 -1.92 27.63
C GLU A 116 -40.13 -3.16 28.44
N LYS A 117 -38.91 -3.22 29.00
CA LYS A 117 -38.32 -4.41 29.68
C LYS A 117 -38.52 -5.72 28.90
N LYS A 118 -38.72 -5.62 27.59
CA LYS A 118 -39.08 -6.70 26.69
C LYS A 118 -37.82 -7.47 26.31
N GLN A 119 -37.94 -8.79 26.15
CA GLN A 119 -36.82 -9.67 25.83
C GLN A 119 -36.04 -9.15 24.61
N ARG A 120 -34.71 -9.09 24.76
CA ARG A 120 -33.77 -8.62 23.73
C ARG A 120 -33.97 -9.43 22.45
N ASN A 121 -34.48 -8.81 21.39
CA ASN A 121 -34.35 -9.38 20.06
C ASN A 121 -32.88 -9.20 19.63
N SER A 122 -32.05 -10.15 20.04
CA SER A 122 -30.59 -10.13 19.87
C SER A 122 -30.16 -10.23 18.42
N GLN A 123 -31.04 -10.73 17.54
CA GLN A 123 -30.77 -10.95 16.12
C GLN A 123 -30.54 -9.63 15.37
N ASN A 124 -31.31 -8.57 15.65
CA ASN A 124 -31.15 -7.28 14.98
C ASN A 124 -29.86 -6.57 15.35
N ILE A 125 -29.48 -6.64 16.63
CA ILE A 125 -28.19 -6.12 17.09
C ILE A 125 -27.06 -6.94 16.46
N LEU A 126 -27.17 -8.27 16.45
CA LEU A 126 -26.15 -9.15 15.88
C LEU A 126 -25.93 -8.88 14.38
N VAL A 127 -27.01 -8.78 13.61
CA VAL A 127 -26.94 -8.47 12.17
C VAL A 127 -26.32 -7.09 11.95
N GLY A 128 -26.75 -6.08 12.70
CA GLY A 128 -26.19 -4.74 12.61
C GLY A 128 -24.71 -4.65 13.01
N MET A 129 -24.30 -5.34 14.07
CA MET A 129 -22.89 -5.44 14.47
C MET A 129 -22.05 -6.18 13.43
N THR A 130 -22.59 -7.23 12.83
CA THR A 130 -21.91 -7.95 11.73
C THR A 130 -21.73 -7.03 10.52
N MET A 131 -22.75 -6.23 10.18
CA MET A 131 -22.67 -5.26 9.08
C MET A 131 -21.66 -4.13 9.36
N ILE A 132 -21.54 -3.67 10.61
CA ILE A 132 -20.49 -2.72 11.01
C ILE A 132 -19.11 -3.36 10.88
N ALA A 133 -18.91 -4.58 11.40
CA ALA A 133 -17.65 -5.29 11.31
C ALA A 133 -17.20 -5.48 9.84
N LEU A 134 -18.13 -5.88 8.98
CA LEU A 134 -17.89 -5.97 7.53
C LEU A 134 -17.53 -4.61 6.93
N THR A 135 -18.22 -3.53 7.32
CA THR A 135 -17.91 -2.17 6.85
C THR A 135 -16.49 -1.74 7.20
N ILE A 136 -16.07 -1.98 8.45
CA ILE A 136 -14.71 -1.66 8.92
C ILE A 136 -13.67 -2.49 8.15
N MET A 137 -13.94 -3.79 7.94
CA MET A 137 -13.06 -4.67 7.17
C MET A 137 -12.89 -4.20 5.70
N PHE A 138 -13.99 -3.80 5.04
CA PHE A 138 -13.95 -3.28 3.68
C PHE A 138 -13.29 -1.90 3.56
N MET A 139 -13.37 -1.06 4.61
CA MET A 139 -12.66 0.22 4.64
C MET A 139 -11.15 0.01 4.77
N ALA A 140 -10.71 -0.87 5.68
CA ALA A 140 -9.31 -1.17 5.91
C ALA A 140 -8.58 -1.73 4.67
N HIS A 141 -9.28 -2.44 3.78
CA HIS A 141 -8.71 -2.99 2.55
C HIS A 141 -8.15 -1.92 1.58
N ASN A 142 -8.68 -0.69 1.62
CA ASN A 142 -8.34 0.34 0.61
C ASN A 142 -7.03 1.06 0.90
N LEU A 143 -6.69 1.20 2.18
CA LEU A 143 -5.45 1.86 2.62
C LEU A 143 -4.25 1.15 1.98
N SER A 144 -4.27 -0.18 1.89
CA SER A 144 -3.17 -0.94 1.29
C SER A 144 -3.00 -0.72 -0.22
N LYS A 145 -4.08 -0.54 -1.00
CA LYS A 145 -3.98 -0.36 -2.46
C LYS A 145 -3.57 1.05 -2.85
N GLU A 146 -4.08 2.05 -2.13
CA GLU A 146 -3.72 3.46 -2.37
C GLU A 146 -2.27 3.73 -1.99
N THR A 147 -1.83 3.22 -0.83
CA THR A 147 -0.41 3.30 -0.44
C THR A 147 0.49 2.56 -1.42
N LEU A 148 0.08 1.41 -1.95
CA LEU A 148 0.88 0.72 -2.96
C LEU A 148 0.97 1.52 -4.27
N SER A 149 -0.16 2.08 -4.73
CA SER A 149 -0.20 2.92 -5.93
C SER A 149 0.67 4.16 -5.80
N SER A 150 0.78 4.74 -4.59
CA SER A 150 1.65 5.91 -4.38
C SER A 150 3.12 5.55 -4.53
N TYR A 151 3.56 4.37 -4.08
CA TYR A 151 4.93 3.89 -4.33
C TYR A 151 5.23 3.76 -5.82
N VAL A 152 4.32 3.16 -6.60
CA VAL A 152 4.51 2.99 -8.07
C VAL A 152 4.62 4.34 -8.78
N VAL A 153 3.75 5.31 -8.44
CA VAL A 153 3.78 6.65 -9.04
C VAL A 153 5.01 7.45 -8.60
N ASN A 154 5.40 7.33 -7.33
CA ASN A 154 6.60 7.99 -6.82
C ASN A 154 7.86 7.37 -7.41
N GLU A 155 7.84 6.08 -7.75
CA GLU A 155 8.97 5.42 -8.39
C GLU A 155 9.30 6.02 -9.77
N GLU A 156 8.28 6.24 -10.60
CA GLU A 156 8.48 6.88 -11.90
C GLU A 156 9.09 8.28 -11.78
N LYS A 157 8.69 9.03 -10.74
CA LYS A 157 9.21 10.37 -10.45
C LYS A 157 10.66 10.31 -9.99
N ILE A 158 11.00 9.44 -9.04
CA ILE A 158 12.39 9.35 -8.54
C ILE A 158 13.33 8.81 -9.62
N ALA A 159 12.89 7.84 -10.44
CA ALA A 159 13.68 7.35 -11.57
C ALA A 159 13.98 8.45 -12.60
N THR A 160 12.98 9.29 -12.90
CA THR A 160 13.17 10.45 -13.78
C THR A 160 14.10 11.49 -13.15
N ASN A 161 14.03 11.69 -11.83
CA ASN A 161 14.95 12.58 -11.11
C ASN A 161 16.40 12.05 -11.13
N ASN A 162 16.60 10.75 -10.90
CA ASN A 162 17.92 10.12 -10.96
C ASN A 162 18.57 10.32 -12.33
N GLU A 163 17.81 10.15 -13.41
CA GLU A 163 18.28 10.40 -14.77
C GLU A 163 18.63 11.88 -15.01
N ALA A 164 17.88 12.82 -14.43
CA ALA A 164 18.20 14.24 -14.51
C ALA A 164 19.50 14.58 -13.78
N ILE A 165 19.73 14.03 -12.57
CA ILE A 165 20.97 14.23 -11.81
C ILE A 165 22.15 13.58 -12.54
N ARG A 166 21.98 12.39 -13.11
CA ARG A 166 23.03 11.72 -13.92
C ARG A 166 23.49 12.61 -15.07
N LYS A 167 22.56 13.20 -15.83
CA LYS A 167 22.87 14.15 -16.91
C LYS A 167 23.54 15.42 -16.41
N ALA A 168 23.15 15.92 -15.23
CA ALA A 168 23.79 17.06 -14.60
C ALA A 168 25.24 16.74 -14.20
N ASN A 169 25.49 15.59 -13.57
CA ASN A 169 26.82 15.10 -13.21
C ASN A 169 27.70 14.93 -14.46
N GLU A 170 27.17 14.36 -15.54
CA GLU A 170 27.87 14.30 -16.84
C GLU A 170 28.22 15.68 -17.42
N GLY A 171 27.37 16.68 -17.20
CA GLY A 171 27.68 18.08 -17.50
C GLY A 171 28.87 18.58 -16.69
N LEU A 172 28.87 18.35 -15.38
CA LEU A 172 29.96 18.73 -14.47
C LEU A 172 31.28 18.04 -14.83
N TYR A 173 31.25 16.75 -15.18
CA TYR A 173 32.44 16.03 -15.63
C TYR A 173 33.04 16.63 -16.91
N ARG A 174 32.20 17.01 -17.87
CA ARG A 174 32.66 17.67 -19.11
C ARG A 174 33.31 19.02 -18.80
N LEU A 175 32.71 19.83 -17.94
CA LEU A 175 33.28 21.11 -17.51
C LEU A 175 34.64 20.91 -16.81
N ALA A 176 34.71 19.95 -15.89
CA ALA A 176 35.94 19.67 -15.16
C ALA A 176 37.07 19.21 -16.09
N SER A 177 36.76 18.33 -17.04
CA SER A 177 37.72 17.81 -18.03
C SER A 177 38.35 18.89 -18.93
N ALA A 178 37.67 20.02 -19.12
CA ALA A 178 38.14 21.11 -19.97
C ALA A 178 38.98 22.15 -19.22
N SER A 179 38.90 22.20 -17.89
CA SER A 179 39.37 23.35 -17.11
C SER A 179 40.30 23.02 -15.94
N LYS A 180 40.41 21.76 -15.53
CA LYS A 180 41.13 21.37 -14.30
C LYS A 180 42.47 20.67 -14.56
N PRO A 181 43.47 20.84 -13.66
CA PRO A 181 44.76 20.15 -13.74
C PRO A 181 44.63 18.64 -13.52
N GLU A 182 45.62 17.88 -14.00
CA GLU A 182 45.65 16.40 -14.02
C GLU A 182 45.41 15.76 -12.64
N THR A 183 45.95 16.35 -11.58
CA THR A 183 45.77 15.87 -10.20
C THR A 183 44.33 15.97 -9.71
N GLN A 184 43.60 17.03 -10.06
CA GLN A 184 42.17 17.16 -9.77
C GLN A 184 41.33 16.24 -10.67
N LEU A 185 41.75 16.03 -11.92
CA LEU A 185 41.07 15.12 -12.84
C LEU A 185 41.09 13.67 -12.36
N GLU A 186 42.19 13.20 -11.78
CA GLU A 186 42.25 11.84 -11.21
C GLU A 186 41.27 11.67 -10.05
N ARG A 187 41.18 12.66 -9.16
CA ARG A 187 40.18 12.67 -8.08
C ARG A 187 38.75 12.65 -8.62
N ILE A 188 38.47 13.47 -9.63
CA ILE A 188 37.16 13.52 -10.29
C ILE A 188 36.78 12.17 -10.92
N LYS A 189 37.74 11.49 -11.55
CA LYS A 189 37.54 10.12 -12.07
C LYS A 189 37.26 9.13 -10.94
N GLN A 190 37.93 9.24 -9.80
CA GLN A 190 37.68 8.39 -8.63
C GLN A 190 36.26 8.60 -8.09
N ILE A 191 35.79 9.84 -7.94
CA ILE A 191 34.41 10.16 -7.54
C ILE A 191 33.41 9.47 -8.47
N LYS A 192 33.59 9.66 -9.80
CA LYS A 192 32.74 9.03 -10.81
C LYS A 192 32.71 7.51 -10.70
N HIS A 193 33.88 6.90 -10.55
CA HIS A 193 34.00 5.45 -10.48
C HIS A 193 33.28 4.88 -9.25
N LEU A 194 33.45 5.51 -8.09
CA LEU A 194 32.82 5.08 -6.84
C LEU A 194 31.29 5.17 -6.91
N SER A 195 30.75 6.31 -7.36
CA SER A 195 29.30 6.50 -7.45
C SER A 195 28.68 5.64 -8.55
N SER A 196 29.36 5.48 -9.69
CA SER A 196 28.89 4.59 -10.75
C SER A 196 28.86 3.12 -10.31
N LYS A 197 29.78 2.67 -9.45
CA LYS A 197 29.76 1.31 -8.90
C LYS A 197 28.48 1.05 -8.11
N ILE A 198 28.11 1.94 -7.19
CA ILE A 198 26.91 1.79 -6.35
C ILE A 198 25.63 1.97 -7.15
N ASP A 199 25.59 2.93 -8.06
CA ASP A 199 24.44 3.14 -8.91
C ASP A 199 24.10 1.89 -9.76
N LYS A 200 25.12 1.25 -10.36
CA LYS A 200 24.98 -0.03 -11.07
C LYS A 200 24.60 -1.19 -10.15
N LEU A 201 25.16 -1.24 -8.95
CA LEU A 201 24.81 -2.26 -7.95
C LEU A 201 23.32 -2.18 -7.60
N LEU A 202 22.82 -0.98 -7.29
CA LEU A 202 21.41 -0.76 -6.97
C LEU A 202 20.49 -1.08 -8.15
N GLU A 203 20.92 -0.77 -9.39
CA GLU A 203 20.17 -1.17 -10.59
C GLU A 203 20.10 -2.69 -10.73
N SER A 204 21.21 -3.38 -10.46
CA SER A 204 21.29 -4.83 -10.53
C SER A 204 20.40 -5.49 -9.48
N TYR A 205 20.29 -4.92 -8.26
CA TYR A 205 19.36 -5.40 -7.22
C TYR A 205 17.90 -5.26 -7.67
N LYS A 206 17.53 -4.13 -8.30
CA LYS A 206 16.17 -3.95 -8.83
C LYS A 206 15.86 -4.98 -9.92
N ILE A 207 16.77 -5.17 -10.87
CA ILE A 207 16.62 -6.15 -11.96
C ILE A 207 16.47 -7.56 -11.38
N TYR A 208 17.39 -7.97 -10.51
CA TYR A 208 17.37 -9.30 -9.90
C TYR A 208 16.07 -9.59 -9.15
N LEU A 209 15.58 -8.63 -8.34
CA LEU A 209 14.30 -8.77 -7.64
C LEU A 209 13.12 -8.94 -8.61
N LEU A 210 13.08 -8.18 -9.70
CA LEU A 210 11.99 -8.27 -10.67
C LEU A 210 12.05 -9.58 -11.44
N GLU A 211 13.24 -10.00 -11.88
CA GLU A 211 13.42 -11.26 -12.60
C GLU A 211 13.01 -12.47 -11.77
N GLU A 212 13.45 -12.52 -10.50
CA GLU A 212 13.16 -13.63 -9.59
C GLU A 212 11.67 -13.69 -9.20
N ILE A 213 11.00 -12.54 -9.06
CA ILE A 213 9.60 -12.48 -8.58
C ILE A 213 8.59 -12.64 -9.72
N GLU A 214 8.85 -12.05 -10.88
CA GLU A 214 7.89 -12.08 -12.01
C GLU A 214 8.00 -13.37 -12.84
N GLY A 215 9.14 -14.08 -12.78
CA GLY A 215 9.35 -15.36 -13.44
C GLY A 215 9.47 -15.24 -14.97
N ASN A 216 10.71 -15.15 -15.47
CA ASN A 216 11.17 -15.19 -16.88
C ASN A 216 10.29 -14.55 -17.98
N TRP A 217 10.63 -13.33 -18.43
CA TRP A 217 11.59 -12.98 -19.50
C TRP A 217 11.05 -13.18 -20.94
N ASP A 218 10.32 -12.17 -21.42
CA ASP A 218 10.20 -11.91 -22.85
C ASP A 218 11.31 -10.90 -23.21
N GLU A 219 12.05 -11.11 -24.31
CA GLU A 219 13.11 -10.21 -24.82
C GLU A 219 12.64 -8.74 -24.95
N LYS A 220 11.33 -8.52 -25.06
CA LYS A 220 10.68 -7.19 -25.07
C LYS A 220 10.73 -6.45 -23.73
N ASN A 221 10.69 -7.17 -22.61
CA ASN A 221 10.64 -6.63 -21.24
C ASN A 221 11.99 -6.72 -20.52
N SER A 222 13.05 -7.16 -21.22
CA SER A 222 14.41 -7.18 -20.69
C SER A 222 14.78 -5.79 -20.16
N TYR A 223 14.99 -5.69 -18.85
CA TYR A 223 15.58 -4.54 -18.17
C TYR A 223 17.07 -4.48 -18.53
N THR A 224 17.36 -4.05 -19.75
CA THR A 224 18.73 -3.73 -20.16
C THR A 224 19.23 -2.51 -19.40
N GLU A 225 20.51 -2.47 -19.05
CA GLU A 225 21.18 -1.31 -18.45
C GLU A 225 20.77 -0.02 -19.18
N GLY A 226 20.07 0.89 -18.49
CA GLY A 226 19.52 2.13 -19.06
C GLY A 226 18.04 2.12 -19.49
N LYS A 227 17.32 0.99 -19.42
CA LYS A 227 15.84 0.98 -19.53
C LYS A 227 15.19 1.26 -18.18
N LYS A 228 14.18 2.14 -18.18
CA LYS A 228 13.40 2.44 -16.98
C LYS A 228 12.69 1.18 -16.47
N VAL A 229 12.81 0.91 -15.18
CA VAL A 229 12.00 -0.08 -14.49
C VAL A 229 10.55 0.43 -14.43
N GLU A 230 9.65 -0.13 -15.24
CA GLU A 230 8.23 0.24 -15.24
C GLU A 230 7.41 -0.67 -14.31
N LEU A 231 7.18 -0.23 -13.07
CA LEU A 231 6.33 -0.94 -12.10
C LEU A 231 4.82 -0.83 -12.40
N LYS A 232 4.41 0.06 -13.31
CA LYS A 232 2.98 0.40 -13.58
C LYS A 232 2.12 -0.80 -14.01
N HIS A 233 2.73 -1.85 -14.52
CA HIS A 233 2.03 -3.03 -15.04
C HIS A 233 2.36 -4.32 -14.29
N SER A 234 3.16 -4.25 -13.21
CA SER A 234 3.51 -5.44 -12.43
C SER A 234 2.33 -5.87 -11.57
N SER A 235 1.76 -7.04 -11.86
CA SER A 235 0.78 -7.71 -10.99
C SER A 235 1.36 -8.13 -9.64
N PHE A 236 2.68 -7.99 -9.47
CA PHE A 236 3.45 -8.47 -8.33
C PHE A 236 3.96 -7.33 -7.44
N ALA A 237 3.61 -6.08 -7.74
CA ALA A 237 3.97 -4.90 -6.95
C ALA A 237 3.62 -5.04 -5.44
N ASP A 238 2.56 -5.80 -5.12
CA ASP A 238 2.09 -6.04 -3.76
C ASP A 238 2.77 -7.23 -3.05
N HIS A 239 3.61 -8.01 -3.74
CA HIS A 239 4.32 -9.15 -3.16
C HIS A 239 5.27 -8.70 -2.05
N ARG A 240 5.07 -9.23 -0.84
CA ARG A 240 5.89 -8.92 0.35
C ARG A 240 6.84 -10.03 0.74
N THR A 241 6.43 -11.28 0.50
CA THR A 241 7.17 -12.48 0.91
C THR A 241 8.41 -12.70 0.05
N ALA A 242 8.26 -12.56 -1.27
CA ALA A 242 9.35 -12.79 -2.20
C ALA A 242 10.54 -11.82 -2.02
N PRO A 243 10.36 -10.48 -1.97
CA PRO A 243 11.49 -9.58 -1.73
C PRO A 243 12.11 -9.79 -0.34
N THR A 244 11.29 -10.15 0.66
CA THR A 244 11.78 -10.50 2.00
C THR A 244 12.65 -11.75 1.95
N ALA A 245 12.22 -12.80 1.26
CA ALA A 245 12.96 -14.06 1.16
C ALA A 245 14.31 -13.90 0.46
N ILE A 246 14.37 -13.02 -0.54
CA ILE A 246 15.58 -12.68 -1.29
C ILE A 246 16.54 -11.85 -0.42
N LEU A 247 16.07 -10.71 0.09
CA LEU A 247 16.94 -9.72 0.73
C LEU A 247 17.27 -10.04 2.20
N ILE A 248 16.35 -10.67 2.93
CA ILE A 248 16.44 -10.90 4.38
C ILE A 248 16.42 -12.39 4.72
N GLY A 249 15.66 -13.21 4.01
CA GLY A 249 15.46 -14.63 4.31
C GLY A 249 14.28 -14.90 5.23
N PHE A 250 14.35 -16.01 5.98
CA PHE A 250 13.20 -16.57 6.72
C PHE A 250 12.97 -15.96 8.11
N SER A 251 13.89 -15.15 8.64
CA SER A 251 13.77 -14.58 9.99
C SER A 251 14.46 -13.22 10.10
N SER A 252 13.80 -12.24 10.70
CA SER A 252 14.38 -10.94 11.02
C SER A 252 15.47 -11.01 12.10
N ALA A 253 15.45 -12.04 12.96
CA ALA A 253 16.45 -12.25 14.00
C ALA A 253 17.75 -12.88 13.48
N SER A 254 17.73 -13.46 12.28
CA SER A 254 18.91 -14.06 11.64
C SER A 254 18.84 -13.79 10.13
N PRO A 255 19.00 -12.51 9.74
CA PRO A 255 18.94 -12.12 8.35
C PRO A 255 20.09 -12.74 7.56
N ARG A 256 19.82 -13.02 6.29
CA ARG A 256 20.81 -13.51 5.33
C ARG A 256 21.92 -12.50 5.14
N ASP A 257 23.09 -13.04 4.89
CA ASP A 257 24.35 -12.31 4.73
C ASP A 257 25.17 -12.87 3.56
N ASP A 258 24.47 -13.30 2.53
CA ASP A 258 25.03 -13.82 1.30
C ASP A 258 24.75 -12.87 0.13
N GLU A 259 25.05 -13.33 -1.08
CA GLU A 259 24.83 -12.57 -2.29
C GLU A 259 23.38 -12.11 -2.41
N TRP A 260 23.19 -10.83 -2.78
CA TRP A 260 21.88 -10.17 -2.89
C TRP A 260 21.17 -9.87 -1.57
N SER A 261 21.80 -10.14 -0.42
CA SER A 261 21.21 -9.78 0.87
C SER A 261 21.25 -8.26 1.13
N ALA A 262 20.27 -7.77 1.91
CA ALA A 262 20.25 -6.37 2.34
C ALA A 262 21.46 -6.02 3.23
N ILE A 263 22.02 -7.00 3.97
CA ILE A 263 23.24 -6.80 4.77
C ILE A 263 24.44 -6.55 3.85
N GLN A 264 24.59 -7.37 2.80
CA GLN A 264 25.65 -7.16 1.81
C GLN A 264 25.51 -5.79 1.14
N LEU A 265 24.29 -5.44 0.71
CA LEU A 265 24.01 -4.12 0.13
C LEU A 265 24.43 -2.98 1.08
N LYS A 266 24.05 -3.08 2.36
CA LYS A 266 24.40 -2.06 3.36
C LYS A 266 25.91 -1.92 3.52
N ARG A 267 26.68 -3.00 3.50
CA ARG A 267 28.16 -2.92 3.58
C ARG A 267 28.75 -2.16 2.41
N GLU A 268 28.31 -2.45 1.19
CA GLU A 268 28.78 -1.75 -0.01
C GLU A 268 28.42 -0.25 0.05
N LEU A 269 27.23 0.08 0.54
CA LEU A 269 26.78 1.46 0.76
C LEU A 269 27.61 2.19 1.83
N ILE A 270 27.89 1.55 2.96
CA ILE A 270 28.76 2.10 4.02
C ILE A 270 30.17 2.36 3.48
N GLN A 271 30.75 1.37 2.78
CA GLN A 271 32.07 1.52 2.19
C GLN A 271 32.11 2.65 1.15
N HIS A 272 31.06 2.82 0.37
CA HIS A 272 30.96 3.91 -0.58
C HIS A 272 30.91 5.28 0.11
N ARG A 273 30.09 5.42 1.16
CA ARG A 273 30.04 6.64 1.97
C ARG A 273 31.41 6.99 2.52
N GLU A 274 32.09 6.05 3.16
CA GLU A 274 33.41 6.28 3.77
C GLU A 274 34.41 6.82 2.75
N ARG A 275 34.46 6.22 1.56
CA ARG A 275 35.35 6.68 0.48
C ARG A 275 34.93 8.05 -0.10
N LEU A 276 33.65 8.35 -0.20
CA LEU A 276 33.20 9.68 -0.63
C LEU A 276 33.52 10.76 0.40
N VAL A 277 33.39 10.46 1.70
CA VAL A 277 33.75 11.36 2.79
C VAL A 277 35.25 11.63 2.80
N GLU A 278 36.09 10.62 2.55
CA GLU A 278 37.55 10.82 2.35
C GLU A 278 37.86 11.73 1.16
N LEU A 279 37.02 11.69 0.13
CA LEU A 279 37.12 12.54 -1.05
C LEU A 279 36.45 13.91 -0.89
N ALA A 280 35.87 14.26 0.25
CA ALA A 280 35.38 15.62 0.53
C ALA A 280 36.47 16.50 1.18
N GLN A 281 36.57 17.76 0.78
CA GLN A 281 37.56 18.73 1.26
C GLN A 281 37.09 19.47 2.50
N SER A 282 35.87 20.00 2.48
CA SER A 282 35.31 20.75 3.60
C SER A 282 34.74 19.81 4.64
N GLU A 283 34.93 20.18 5.91
CA GLU A 283 34.35 19.45 7.03
C GLU A 283 32.82 19.54 7.03
N GLU A 284 32.26 20.64 6.52
CA GLU A 284 30.82 20.82 6.33
C GLU A 284 30.25 19.77 5.37
N LEU A 285 30.90 19.55 4.21
CA LEU A 285 30.44 18.55 3.26
C LEU A 285 30.58 17.13 3.81
N LYS A 286 31.64 16.82 4.56
CA LYS A 286 31.77 15.50 5.20
C LYS A 286 30.60 15.20 6.13
N LEU A 287 30.24 16.13 7.00
CA LEU A 287 29.08 15.99 7.90
C LEU A 287 27.78 15.82 7.11
N GLN A 288 27.59 16.60 6.05
CA GLN A 288 26.42 16.49 5.18
C GLN A 288 26.33 15.10 4.49
N LEU A 289 27.45 14.54 4.05
CA LEU A 289 27.51 13.21 3.44
C LEU A 289 27.21 12.10 4.46
N GLU A 290 27.73 12.21 5.68
CA GLU A 290 27.47 11.25 6.75
C GLU A 290 25.99 11.22 7.14
N GLU A 291 25.34 12.38 7.21
CA GLU A 291 23.91 12.49 7.51
C GLU A 291 23.05 11.95 6.34
N MET A 292 23.37 12.35 5.11
CA MET A 292 22.59 11.97 3.93
C MET A 292 22.71 10.47 3.61
N LEU A 293 23.89 9.87 3.83
CA LEU A 293 24.16 8.45 3.61
C LEU A 293 24.16 7.68 4.94
N SER A 294 23.15 7.94 5.78
CA SER A 294 22.99 7.25 7.05
C SER A 294 22.29 5.89 6.89
N TYR A 295 22.87 4.86 7.50
CA TYR A 295 22.36 3.48 7.51
C TYR A 295 22.17 2.96 8.95
N GLN A 296 21.81 3.87 9.86
CA GLN A 296 21.57 3.57 11.27
C GLN A 296 20.24 2.83 11.47
N GLU A 297 20.04 2.34 12.70
CA GLU A 297 18.78 1.72 13.12
C GLU A 297 17.60 2.68 12.94
N VAL A 298 16.47 2.14 12.52
CA VAL A 298 15.25 2.89 12.23
C VAL A 298 14.14 2.50 13.17
N ARG A 299 13.28 3.46 13.51
CA ARG A 299 12.16 3.19 14.40
C ARG A 299 10.94 2.75 13.59
N GLN A 300 10.59 1.47 13.68
CA GLN A 300 9.43 0.91 13.00
C GLN A 300 8.43 0.37 14.03
N TYR A 301 7.16 0.77 13.92
CA TYR A 301 6.08 0.36 14.83
C TYR A 301 6.37 0.58 16.34
N GLY A 302 7.22 1.56 16.67
CA GLY A 302 7.59 1.90 18.04
C GLY A 302 8.86 1.20 18.55
N TYR A 303 9.34 0.16 17.85
CA TYR A 303 10.57 -0.58 18.13
C TYR A 303 11.74 -0.05 17.31
N LEU A 304 12.95 -0.25 17.83
CA LEU A 304 14.18 0.05 17.12
C LEU A 304 14.56 -1.21 16.33
N GLU A 305 14.66 -1.08 15.02
CA GLU A 305 14.98 -2.16 14.09
C GLU A 305 16.26 -1.82 13.34
N SER A 306 17.01 -2.83 12.92
CA SER A 306 18.14 -2.61 12.03
C SER A 306 17.66 -2.06 10.68
N TRP A 307 18.53 -1.29 10.01
CA TRP A 307 18.23 -0.63 8.74
C TRP A 307 17.66 -1.59 7.69
N GLU A 308 18.28 -2.77 7.57
CA GLU A 308 17.92 -3.83 6.63
C GLU A 308 16.49 -4.33 6.88
N ILE A 309 16.15 -4.54 8.15
CA ILE A 309 14.83 -5.02 8.55
C ILE A 309 13.80 -3.92 8.31
N GLY A 310 14.09 -2.70 8.74
CA GLY A 310 13.16 -1.58 8.64
C GLY A 310 12.75 -1.23 7.21
N TYR A 311 13.67 -1.38 6.25
CA TYR A 311 13.43 -0.99 4.85
C TYR A 311 13.06 -2.15 3.92
N PHE A 312 13.37 -3.42 4.28
CA PHE A 312 13.20 -4.55 3.36
C PHE A 312 12.38 -5.73 3.93
N TYR A 313 12.18 -5.84 5.25
CA TYR A 313 11.43 -6.94 5.84
C TYR A 313 9.91 -6.70 5.77
N HIS A 314 9.18 -7.64 5.15
CA HIS A 314 7.72 -7.57 4.90
C HIS A 314 7.24 -6.32 4.13
N MET A 315 8.14 -5.69 3.39
CA MET A 315 7.83 -4.55 2.53
C MET A 315 7.34 -5.03 1.15
N PRO A 316 6.31 -4.40 0.56
CA PRO A 316 5.88 -4.72 -0.80
C PRO A 316 7.00 -4.46 -1.81
N LEU A 317 7.06 -5.25 -2.89
CA LEU A 317 8.05 -5.12 -3.95
C LEU A 317 8.15 -3.68 -4.47
N ALA A 318 7.02 -3.00 -4.71
CA ALA A 318 7.05 -1.62 -5.17
C ALA A 318 7.72 -0.67 -4.17
N SER A 319 7.56 -0.89 -2.87
CA SER A 319 8.26 -0.11 -1.85
C SER A 319 9.75 -0.44 -1.81
N VAL A 320 10.13 -1.70 -2.00
CA VAL A 320 11.53 -2.13 -2.02
C VAL A 320 12.26 -1.50 -3.21
N ILE A 321 11.70 -1.61 -4.42
CA ILE A 321 12.24 -0.96 -5.62
C ILE A 321 12.34 0.55 -5.42
N HIS A 322 11.31 1.16 -4.82
CA HIS A 322 11.33 2.58 -4.48
C HIS A 322 12.47 2.96 -3.54
N THR A 323 12.69 2.19 -2.47
CA THR A 323 13.82 2.39 -1.56
C THR A 323 15.16 2.33 -2.29
N LEU A 324 15.35 1.35 -3.19
CA LEU A 324 16.57 1.22 -3.99
C LEU A 324 16.81 2.44 -4.88
N SER A 325 15.75 2.98 -5.51
CA SER A 325 15.85 4.19 -6.33
C SER A 325 16.07 5.47 -5.51
N VAL A 326 15.56 5.54 -4.27
CA VAL A 326 15.90 6.62 -3.33
C VAL A 326 17.38 6.55 -2.93
N LEU A 327 17.93 5.35 -2.70
CA LEU A 327 19.36 5.17 -2.43
C LEU A 327 20.23 5.57 -3.64
N GLN A 328 19.79 5.28 -4.86
CA GLN A 328 20.44 5.78 -6.08
C GLN A 328 20.42 7.31 -6.12
N ASN A 329 19.28 7.93 -5.79
CA ASN A 329 19.15 9.38 -5.74
C ASN A 329 20.15 10.02 -4.77
N ALA A 330 20.25 9.47 -3.55
CA ALA A 330 21.19 9.93 -2.54
C ALA A 330 22.65 9.79 -3.01
N THR A 331 22.99 8.68 -3.66
CA THR A 331 24.32 8.41 -4.24
C THR A 331 24.69 9.43 -5.32
N LEU A 332 23.78 9.68 -6.27
CA LEU A 332 24.00 10.64 -7.36
C LEU A 332 24.06 12.09 -6.85
N THR A 333 23.30 12.40 -5.80
CA THR A 333 23.35 13.71 -5.13
C THR A 333 24.67 13.88 -4.38
N ALA A 334 25.13 12.87 -3.65
CA ALA A 334 26.44 12.86 -2.99
C ALA A 334 27.58 13.10 -3.99
N GLU A 335 27.53 12.38 -5.11
CA GLU A 335 28.45 12.57 -6.24
C GLU A 335 28.46 14.02 -6.71
N SER A 336 27.28 14.61 -6.94
CA SER A 336 27.14 15.99 -7.39
C SER A 336 27.77 17.00 -6.41
N LEU A 337 27.59 16.79 -5.10
CA LEU A 337 28.11 17.68 -4.07
C LEU A 337 29.64 17.63 -4.01
N VAL A 338 30.21 16.42 -3.92
CA VAL A 338 31.68 16.22 -3.88
C VAL A 338 32.34 16.68 -5.18
N LEU A 339 31.69 16.43 -6.32
CA LEU A 339 32.14 16.90 -7.62
C LEU A 339 32.12 18.43 -7.71
N SER A 340 31.04 19.07 -7.24
CA SER A 340 30.93 20.53 -7.26
C SER A 340 31.99 21.20 -6.39
N GLU A 341 32.27 20.66 -5.22
CA GLU A 341 33.37 21.13 -4.36
C GLU A 341 34.73 20.95 -5.04
N SER A 342 34.97 19.79 -5.65
CA SER A 342 36.21 19.51 -6.38
C SER A 342 36.41 20.38 -7.63
N ILE A 343 35.32 20.93 -8.19
CA ILE A 343 35.36 21.88 -9.32
C ILE A 343 35.47 23.33 -8.82
N GLY A 344 34.86 23.66 -7.69
CA GLY A 344 34.89 25.02 -7.13
C GLY A 344 36.27 25.42 -6.59
N ASN A 345 37.02 24.45 -6.07
CA ASN A 345 38.41 24.60 -5.62
C ASN A 345 39.42 24.32 -6.74
#